data_AF-G8GMI6-F1
#
_entry.id   AF-G8GMI6-F1
#
_cell.length_a   1.000
_cell.length_b   1.000
_cell.length_c   1.000
_cell.angle_alpha   90.00
_cell.angle_beta   90.00
_cell.angle_gamma   90.00
#
_symmetry.space_group_name_H-M   'P 1'
#
loop_
_entity.id
_entity.type
_entity.pdbx_description
1 polymer ?
#
loop_
_entity_poly.entity_id
_entity_poly.type
_entity_poly.pdbx_seq_one_letter_code
_entity_poly.pdbx_strand_id
1 'polypeptide(L)'
;MLFLLLLVIVGLVASNAVNSFVNRYLVDVIIQDKNASKFLTILLFYGLGLLLITLFTAFSKFVKKRIILDWYEWLNQQVITRYLSHRAYYKINFRSDVDNPDQRIAQEIEPIARNAVNFGAVLLEKVLEMTTFLVILSSISRLAALILVAYTIVGNLIAVYLSRELDKISQEELESKANYTYTLTHVRNHAESIAFFQGENQELKIIQRRFNNLVRNSLSKIDWERNQDIFSRGYRSVIQIFPFVVFAPAYIRGEIDFGQVNQAIIACSMFANGSSELILEFGSLGRFSSYVERLSEFSSALEEMDRQPKDASTIKTLEQNQIKFEDVTLQTPDYEKVIVQHLSLSIEPGEGLLIVGPSGRGKSSLLRAIAGLWNAGTGCLKRPPLEEFLFLPRRPYIILGTLREQLLYPKTTREMTDGE
;
A
#
# COMPACT_ATOMS: atom_id res chain seq x y z
N MET A 1 -6.72 -2.80 21.21
CA MET A 1 -6.60 -1.55 20.45
C MET A 1 -7.81 -1.23 19.57
N LEU A 2 -8.34 -2.16 18.76
CA LEU A 2 -9.55 -1.91 17.93
C LEU A 2 -10.78 -1.46 18.74
N PHE A 3 -11.07 -2.14 19.86
CA PHE A 3 -12.17 -1.72 20.75
C PHE A 3 -11.97 -0.31 21.30
N LEU A 4 -10.74 0.03 21.70
CA LEU A 4 -10.38 1.38 22.15
C LEU A 4 -10.60 2.42 21.04
N LEU A 5 -10.21 2.11 19.80
CA LEU A 5 -10.46 2.98 18.66
C LEU A 5 -11.95 3.25 18.47
N LEU A 6 -12.78 2.19 18.57
CA LEU A 6 -14.23 2.32 18.47
C LEU A 6 -14.81 3.23 19.57
N LEU A 7 -14.40 3.04 20.82
CA LEU A 7 -14.83 3.90 21.93
C LEU A 7 -14.42 5.37 21.71
N VAL A 8 -13.21 5.60 21.21
CA VAL A 8 -12.69 6.94 20.95
C VAL A 8 -13.44 7.62 19.80
N ILE A 9 -13.79 6.89 18.74
CA ILE A 9 -14.60 7.41 17.63
C ILE A 9 -16.01 7.77 18.11
N VAL A 10 -16.65 6.87 18.86
CA VAL A 10 -17.99 7.13 19.44
C VAL A 10 -17.93 8.32 20.39
N GLY A 11 -16.91 8.40 21.24
CA GLY A 11 -16.67 9.53 22.15
C GLY A 11 -16.49 10.84 21.41
N LEU A 12 -15.71 10.85 20.32
CA LEU A 12 -15.50 12.02 19.46
C LEU A 12 -16.81 12.52 18.85
N VAL A 13 -17.60 11.63 18.25
CA VAL A 13 -18.89 12.00 17.63
C VAL A 13 -19.88 12.49 18.69
N ALA A 14 -19.95 11.80 19.83
CA ALA A 14 -20.80 12.21 20.95
C ALA A 14 -20.40 13.59 21.50
N SER A 15 -19.10 13.85 21.68
CA SER A 15 -18.60 15.16 22.11
C SER A 15 -18.95 16.26 21.11
N ASN A 16 -18.82 16.01 19.81
CA ASN A 16 -19.24 16.97 18.78
C ASN A 16 -20.75 17.27 18.84
N ALA A 17 -21.58 16.23 19.01
CA ALA A 17 -23.02 16.37 19.14
C ALA A 17 -23.41 17.18 20.38
N VAL A 18 -22.88 16.81 21.56
CA VAL A 18 -23.11 17.54 22.82
C VAL A 18 -22.66 19.00 22.69
N ASN A 19 -21.48 19.24 22.11
CA ASN A 19 -20.96 20.58 21.95
C ASN A 19 -21.81 21.45 21.01
N SER A 20 -22.51 20.83 20.04
CA SER A 20 -23.50 21.54 19.20
C SER A 20 -24.71 22.03 20.02
N PHE A 21 -25.22 21.23 20.97
CA PHE A 21 -26.28 21.69 21.88
C PHE A 21 -25.77 22.77 22.84
N VAL A 22 -24.57 22.61 23.41
CA VAL A 22 -23.96 23.63 24.27
C VAL A 22 -23.79 24.95 23.51
N ASN A 23 -23.40 24.89 22.23
CA ASN A 23 -23.28 26.05 21.38
C ASN A 23 -24.64 26.74 21.12
N ARG A 24 -25.71 25.97 20.90
CA ARG A 24 -27.08 26.52 20.82
C ARG A 24 -27.44 27.29 22.08
N TYR A 25 -27.30 26.67 23.26
CA TYR A 25 -27.59 27.33 24.53
C TYR A 25 -26.72 28.57 24.78
N LEU A 26 -25.46 28.55 24.35
CA LEU A 26 -24.57 29.71 24.44
C LEU A 26 -25.12 30.89 23.65
N VAL A 27 -25.58 30.64 22.41
CA VAL A 27 -26.18 31.66 21.54
C VAL A 27 -27.49 32.18 22.11
N ASP A 28 -28.36 31.29 22.61
CA ASP A 28 -29.63 31.68 23.22
C ASP A 28 -29.41 32.57 24.45
N VAL A 29 -28.43 32.27 25.31
CA VAL A 29 -28.12 33.10 26.49
C VAL A 29 -27.60 34.50 26.12
N ILE A 30 -26.85 34.62 25.01
CA ILE A 30 -26.35 35.91 24.53
C ILE A 30 -27.51 36.78 24.02
N ILE A 31 -28.43 36.20 23.26
CA ILE A 31 -29.46 36.95 22.52
C ILE A 31 -30.71 37.18 23.37
N GLN A 32 -31.19 36.13 24.06
CA GLN A 32 -32.43 36.16 24.83
C GLN A 32 -32.20 36.56 26.29
N ASP A 33 -31.40 35.79 27.04
CA ASP A 33 -31.24 35.97 28.49
C ASP A 33 -30.41 37.21 28.87
N LYS A 34 -29.43 37.58 28.04
CA LYS A 34 -28.46 38.67 28.27
C LYS A 34 -27.81 38.60 29.66
N ASN A 35 -27.56 37.39 30.14
CA ASN A 35 -27.06 37.12 31.49
C ASN A 35 -25.57 36.75 31.49
N ALA A 36 -24.73 37.62 32.06
CA ALA A 36 -23.29 37.47 32.07
C ALA A 36 -22.79 36.26 32.87
N SER A 37 -23.41 35.91 33.99
CA SER A 37 -22.95 34.78 34.81
C SER A 37 -23.27 33.44 34.15
N LYS A 38 -24.50 33.28 33.63
CA LYS A 38 -24.88 32.11 32.82
C LYS A 38 -24.00 31.95 31.58
N PHE A 39 -23.70 33.07 30.90
CA PHE A 39 -22.83 33.09 29.74
C PHE A 39 -21.44 32.52 30.05
N LEU A 40 -20.78 33.00 31.12
CA LEU A 40 -19.45 32.50 31.51
C LEU A 40 -19.45 31.00 31.83
N THR A 41 -20.49 30.52 32.51
CA THR A 41 -20.62 29.09 32.83
C THR A 41 -20.76 28.23 31.56
N ILE A 42 -21.63 28.62 30.62
CA ILE A 42 -21.84 27.87 29.37
C ILE A 42 -20.61 27.97 28.46
N LEU A 43 -19.95 29.13 28.41
CA LEU A 43 -18.71 29.32 27.66
C LEU A 43 -17.61 28.37 28.17
N LEU A 44 -17.50 28.17 29.48
CA LEU A 44 -16.56 27.23 30.07
C LEU A 44 -16.89 25.78 29.67
N PHE A 45 -18.17 25.38 29.68
CA PHE A 45 -18.58 24.06 29.18
C PHE A 45 -18.29 23.87 27.69
N TYR A 46 -18.52 24.90 26.86
CA TYR A 46 -18.19 24.89 25.45
C TYR A 46 -16.68 24.72 25.22
N GLY A 47 -15.86 25.46 25.97
CA GLY A 47 -14.40 25.35 25.94
C GLY A 47 -13.90 23.96 26.36
N LEU A 48 -14.46 23.38 27.43
CA LEU A 48 -14.16 22.00 27.85
C LEU A 48 -14.56 20.98 26.78
N GLY A 49 -15.70 21.18 26.12
CA GLY A 49 -16.14 20.35 24.99
C GLY A 49 -15.14 20.36 23.83
N LEU A 50 -14.66 21.55 23.43
CA LEU A 50 -13.63 21.69 22.39
C LEU A 50 -12.29 21.03 22.79
N LEU A 51 -11.90 21.14 24.06
CA LEU A 51 -10.71 20.46 24.57
C LEU A 51 -10.86 18.94 24.49
N LEU A 52 -12.01 18.38 24.87
CA LEU A 52 -12.30 16.95 24.74
C LEU A 52 -12.28 16.48 23.28
N ILE A 53 -12.90 17.22 22.37
CA ILE A 53 -12.88 16.92 20.92
C ILE A 53 -11.43 16.88 20.40
N THR A 54 -10.61 17.84 20.81
CA THR A 54 -9.19 17.91 20.44
C THR A 54 -8.41 16.70 20.95
N LEU A 55 -8.62 16.31 22.22
CA LEU A 55 -8.00 15.14 22.83
C LEU A 55 -8.44 13.84 22.14
N PHE A 56 -9.73 13.65 21.91
CA PHE A 56 -10.25 12.46 21.21
C PHE A 56 -9.70 12.37 19.79
N THR A 57 -9.61 13.49 19.07
CA THR A 57 -9.02 13.53 17.72
C THR A 57 -7.55 13.12 17.73
N ALA A 58 -6.76 13.68 18.64
CA ALA A 58 -5.33 13.36 18.78
C ALA A 58 -5.14 11.89 19.18
N PHE A 59 -5.94 11.39 20.12
CA PHE A 59 -5.87 10.03 20.60
C PHE A 59 -6.35 9.00 19.57
N SER A 60 -7.40 9.31 18.79
CA SER A 60 -7.85 8.51 17.64
C SER A 60 -6.71 8.31 16.64
N LYS A 61 -6.02 9.41 16.27
CA LYS A 61 -4.84 9.35 15.38
C LYS A 61 -3.71 8.49 15.96
N PHE A 62 -3.46 8.60 17.27
CA PHE A 62 -2.45 7.78 17.96
C PHE A 62 -2.81 6.29 17.92
N VAL A 63 -4.04 5.92 18.30
CA VAL A 63 -4.49 4.52 18.31
C VAL A 63 -4.48 3.93 16.90
N LYS A 64 -4.92 4.68 15.87
CA LYS A 64 -4.83 4.26 14.46
C LYS A 64 -3.39 3.92 14.08
N LYS A 65 -2.43 4.82 14.34
CA LYS A 65 -1.02 4.59 14.02
C LYS A 65 -0.42 3.36 14.70
N ARG A 66 -0.82 3.08 15.96
CA ARG A 66 -0.39 1.87 16.68
C ARG A 66 -0.93 0.60 16.01
N ILE A 67 -2.23 0.56 15.71
CA ILE A 67 -2.85 -0.60 15.03
C ILE A 67 -2.20 -0.83 13.66
N ILE A 68 -1.93 0.24 12.89
CA ILE A 68 -1.28 0.16 11.59
C ILE A 68 0.11 -0.47 11.73
N LEU A 69 0.91 -0.02 12.71
CA LEU A 69 2.26 -0.54 12.93
C LEU A 69 2.24 -2.01 13.36
N ASP A 70 1.39 -2.37 14.32
CA ASP A 70 1.28 -3.75 14.83
C ASP A 70 0.85 -4.70 13.70
N TRP A 71 -0.10 -4.27 12.85
CA TRP A 71 -0.56 -5.07 11.71
C TRP A 71 0.52 -5.14 10.61
N TYR A 72 1.21 -4.04 10.31
CA TYR A 72 2.32 -4.03 9.36
C TYR A 72 3.44 -4.98 9.81
N GLU A 73 3.85 -4.93 11.07
CA GLU A 73 4.88 -5.82 11.64
C GLU A 73 4.48 -7.28 11.49
N TRP A 74 3.25 -7.62 11.90
CA TRP A 74 2.73 -8.98 11.77
C TRP A 74 2.71 -9.47 10.31
N LEU A 75 2.18 -8.66 9.38
CA LEU A 75 2.05 -9.05 7.98
C LEU A 75 3.43 -9.18 7.31
N ASN A 76 4.34 -8.25 7.60
CA ASN A 76 5.70 -8.29 7.10
C ASN A 76 6.45 -9.54 7.60
N GLN A 77 6.34 -9.87 8.89
CA GLN A 77 6.94 -11.08 9.46
C GLN A 77 6.41 -12.35 8.78
N GLN A 78 5.09 -12.46 8.60
CA GLN A 78 4.48 -13.61 7.92
C GLN A 78 4.99 -13.76 6.48
N VAL A 79 5.03 -12.67 5.71
CA VAL A 79 5.47 -12.69 4.31
C VAL A 79 6.96 -12.99 4.19
N ILE A 80 7.81 -12.36 5.01
CA ILE A 80 9.27 -12.57 4.91
C ILE A 80 9.69 -13.95 5.39
N THR A 81 9.04 -14.50 6.43
CA THR A 81 9.30 -15.86 6.88
C THR A 81 8.95 -16.87 5.79
N ARG A 82 7.81 -16.72 5.11
CA ARG A 82 7.45 -17.57 3.96
C ARG A 82 8.43 -17.39 2.80
N TYR A 83 8.80 -16.15 2.49
CA TYR A 83 9.76 -15.83 1.43
C TYR A 83 11.14 -16.48 1.64
N LEU A 84 11.62 -16.53 2.88
CA LEU A 84 12.89 -17.18 3.22
C LEU A 84 12.77 -18.69 3.46
N SER A 85 11.56 -19.21 3.71
CA SER A 85 11.32 -20.64 3.87
C SER A 85 11.48 -21.41 2.55
N HIS A 86 11.96 -22.66 2.63
CA HIS A 86 12.13 -23.58 1.49
C HIS A 86 12.81 -22.98 0.24
N ARG A 87 13.67 -21.98 0.44
CA ARG A 87 14.36 -21.21 -0.61
C ARG A 87 13.38 -20.55 -1.60
N ALA A 88 12.19 -20.12 -1.15
CA ALA A 88 11.20 -19.49 -2.02
C ALA A 88 11.75 -18.22 -2.71
N TYR A 89 12.56 -17.42 -2.01
CA TYR A 89 13.31 -16.28 -2.56
C TYR A 89 14.17 -16.62 -3.78
N TYR A 90 14.64 -17.87 -3.89
CA TYR A 90 15.40 -18.35 -5.03
C TYR A 90 14.48 -18.87 -6.13
N LYS A 91 13.51 -19.72 -5.75
CA LYS A 91 12.58 -20.38 -6.68
C LYS A 91 11.72 -19.38 -7.45
N ILE A 92 11.30 -18.30 -6.80
CA ILE A 92 10.42 -17.29 -7.41
C ILE A 92 11.07 -16.56 -8.60
N ASN A 93 12.40 -16.53 -8.68
CA ASN A 93 13.12 -15.93 -9.81
C ASN A 93 13.00 -16.74 -11.12
N PHE A 94 12.48 -17.97 -11.07
CA PHE A 94 12.22 -18.78 -12.25
C PHE A 94 10.79 -18.63 -12.78
N ARG A 95 9.98 -17.81 -12.11
CA ARG A 95 8.60 -17.49 -12.48
C ARG A 95 8.56 -16.13 -13.18
N SER A 96 7.79 -16.04 -14.26
CA SER A 96 7.57 -14.80 -15.01
C SER A 96 6.33 -14.03 -14.56
N ASP A 97 5.49 -14.63 -13.72
CA ASP A 97 4.24 -14.05 -13.20
C ASP A 97 4.43 -13.20 -11.94
N VAL A 98 5.63 -13.20 -11.33
CA VAL A 98 5.94 -12.40 -10.15
C VAL A 98 7.17 -11.55 -10.35
N ASP A 99 6.96 -10.27 -10.63
CA ASP A 99 8.02 -9.27 -10.70
C ASP A 99 8.30 -8.59 -9.35
N ASN A 100 9.58 -8.25 -9.14
CA ASN A 100 10.12 -7.40 -8.07
C ASN A 100 9.62 -7.73 -6.64
N PRO A 101 9.86 -8.97 -6.14
CA PRO A 101 9.39 -9.41 -4.82
C PRO A 101 9.92 -8.54 -3.67
N ASP A 102 11.13 -8.01 -3.80
CA ASP A 102 11.75 -7.06 -2.88
C ASP A 102 10.97 -5.75 -2.79
N GLN A 103 10.55 -5.21 -3.93
CA GLN A 103 9.71 -4.01 -3.98
C GLN A 103 8.34 -4.27 -3.33
N ARG A 104 7.72 -5.42 -3.60
CA ARG A 104 6.44 -5.80 -3.00
C ARG A 104 6.52 -5.83 -1.47
N ILE A 105 7.55 -6.48 -0.92
CA ILE A 105 7.73 -6.57 0.54
C ILE A 105 8.00 -5.19 1.14
N ALA A 106 8.91 -4.41 0.54
CA ALA A 106 9.36 -3.15 1.12
C ALA A 106 8.35 -2.00 0.99
N GLN A 107 7.56 -1.96 -0.09
CA GLN A 107 6.74 -0.79 -0.45
C GLN A 107 5.23 -1.06 -0.42
N GLU A 108 4.79 -2.31 -0.49
CA GLU A 108 3.36 -2.61 -0.70
C GLU A 108 2.65 -3.18 0.53
N ILE A 109 3.39 -3.73 1.51
CA ILE A 109 2.78 -4.29 2.73
C ILE A 109 2.26 -3.17 3.67
N GLU A 110 3.04 -2.13 3.90
CA GLU A 110 2.66 -1.03 4.81
C GLU A 110 1.39 -0.28 4.37
N PRO A 111 1.22 0.09 3.09
CA PRO A 111 0.00 0.73 2.60
C PRO A 111 -1.28 -0.09 2.83
N ILE A 112 -1.21 -1.42 2.84
CA ILE A 112 -2.39 -2.29 3.06
C ILE A 112 -2.93 -2.06 4.47
N ALA A 113 -2.08 -2.21 5.49
CA ALA A 113 -2.48 -2.00 6.88
C ALA A 113 -2.95 -0.56 7.11
N ARG A 114 -2.22 0.42 6.56
CA ARG A 114 -2.56 1.85 6.66
C ARG A 114 -3.93 2.16 6.08
N ASN A 115 -4.17 1.77 4.84
CA ASN A 115 -5.40 2.11 4.12
C ASN A 115 -6.60 1.39 4.71
N ALA A 116 -6.47 0.11 5.09
CA ALA A 116 -7.56 -0.64 5.70
C ALA A 116 -8.02 -0.01 7.03
N VAL A 117 -7.07 0.31 7.93
CA VAL A 117 -7.39 0.92 9.23
C VAL A 117 -7.94 2.33 9.07
N ASN A 118 -7.35 3.15 8.19
CA ASN A 118 -7.82 4.52 7.96
C ASN A 118 -9.22 4.51 7.35
N PHE A 119 -9.43 3.75 6.28
CA PHE A 119 -10.73 3.64 5.62
C PHE A 119 -11.81 3.16 6.59
N GLY A 120 -11.58 2.06 7.31
CA GLY A 120 -12.56 1.53 8.26
C GLY A 120 -12.89 2.52 9.38
N ALA A 121 -11.89 3.22 9.90
CA ALA A 121 -12.08 4.21 10.97
C ALA A 121 -12.81 5.47 10.48
N VAL A 122 -12.41 6.02 9.33
CA VAL A 122 -13.07 7.22 8.76
C VAL A 122 -14.48 6.88 8.31
N LEU A 123 -14.71 5.71 7.70
CA LEU A 123 -16.04 5.25 7.34
C LEU A 123 -16.97 5.22 8.56
N LEU A 124 -16.51 4.57 9.65
CA LEU A 124 -17.27 4.50 10.90
C LEU A 124 -17.52 5.89 11.50
N GLU A 125 -16.48 6.71 11.63
CA GLU A 125 -16.54 8.05 12.20
C GLU A 125 -17.52 8.93 11.44
N LYS A 126 -17.38 9.00 10.11
CA LYS A 126 -18.17 9.91 9.27
C LYS A 126 -19.61 9.43 9.10
N VAL A 127 -19.87 8.12 9.03
CA VAL A 127 -21.25 7.60 9.02
C VAL A 127 -21.97 7.93 10.33
N LEU A 128 -21.31 7.76 11.48
CA LEU A 128 -21.87 8.12 12.78
C LEU A 128 -22.10 9.63 12.91
N GLU A 129 -21.12 10.44 12.50
CA GLU A 129 -21.21 11.91 12.49
C GLU A 129 -22.36 12.40 11.62
N MET A 130 -22.40 11.96 10.36
CA MET A 130 -23.47 12.31 9.42
C MET A 130 -24.84 11.88 9.94
N THR A 131 -24.97 10.66 10.46
CA THR A 131 -26.25 10.18 11.01
C THR A 131 -26.69 11.05 12.18
N THR A 132 -25.78 11.36 13.09
CA THR A 132 -26.06 12.19 14.27
C THR A 132 -26.52 13.59 13.88
N PHE A 133 -25.80 14.26 12.99
CA PHE A 133 -26.15 15.62 12.57
C PHE A 133 -27.36 15.67 11.62
N LEU A 134 -27.64 14.59 10.89
CA LEU A 134 -28.89 14.46 10.13
C LEU A 134 -30.09 14.32 11.06
N VAL A 135 -29.98 13.55 12.16
CA VAL A 135 -31.03 13.45 13.18
C VAL A 135 -31.25 14.80 13.86
N ILE A 136 -30.18 15.51 14.24
CA ILE A 136 -30.28 16.87 14.82
C ILE A 136 -30.99 17.81 13.84
N LEU A 137 -30.60 17.84 12.57
CA LEU A 137 -31.22 18.68 11.55
C LEU A 137 -32.70 18.33 11.33
N SER A 138 -33.02 17.03 11.27
CA SER A 138 -34.40 16.53 11.11
C SER A 138 -35.30 16.88 12.28
N SER A 139 -34.74 17.02 13.50
CA SER A 139 -35.46 17.50 14.68
C SER A 139 -35.87 18.97 14.59
N ILE A 140 -35.16 19.78 13.78
CA ILE A 140 -35.49 21.19 13.51
C ILE A 140 -36.40 21.31 12.28
N SER A 141 -36.02 20.68 11.15
CA SER A 141 -36.83 20.65 9.92
C SER A 141 -36.57 19.38 9.10
N ARG A 142 -37.57 18.51 9.01
CA ARG A 142 -37.53 17.29 8.19
C ARG A 142 -37.32 17.59 6.71
N LEU A 143 -37.95 18.66 6.20
CA LEU A 143 -37.82 19.06 4.79
C LEU A 143 -36.38 19.51 4.49
N ALA A 144 -35.77 20.29 5.38
CA ALA A 144 -34.38 20.73 5.22
C ALA A 144 -33.40 19.55 5.18
N ALA A 145 -33.61 18.55 6.05
CA ALA A 145 -32.82 17.33 6.07
C ALA A 145 -32.92 16.55 4.74
N LEU A 146 -34.13 16.40 4.18
CA LEU A 146 -34.34 15.73 2.90
C LEU A 146 -33.67 16.48 1.74
N ILE A 147 -33.78 17.81 1.68
CA ILE A 147 -33.13 18.62 0.64
C ILE A 147 -31.62 18.50 0.73
N LEU A 148 -31.06 18.56 1.94
CA LEU A 148 -29.61 18.41 2.16
C LEU A 148 -29.12 17.03 1.69
N VAL A 149 -29.83 15.96 2.05
CA VAL A 149 -29.49 14.59 1.61
C VAL A 149 -29.53 14.48 0.09
N ALA A 150 -30.60 14.98 -0.54
CA ALA A 150 -30.73 14.95 -2.01
C ALA A 150 -29.59 15.74 -2.69
N TYR A 151 -29.29 16.94 -2.19
CA TYR A 151 -28.19 17.76 -2.69
C TYR A 151 -26.83 17.08 -2.54
N THR A 152 -26.56 16.46 -1.38
CA THR A 152 -25.33 15.72 -1.13
C THR A 152 -25.21 14.48 -2.02
N ILE A 153 -26.29 13.74 -2.27
CA ILE A 153 -26.26 12.59 -3.19
C ILE A 153 -25.87 13.05 -4.60
N VAL A 154 -26.51 14.09 -5.13
CA VAL A 154 -26.20 14.63 -6.46
C VAL A 154 -24.76 15.15 -6.52
N GLY A 155 -24.35 15.92 -5.52
CA GLY A 155 -22.99 16.44 -5.41
C GLY A 155 -21.95 15.33 -5.38
N ASN A 156 -22.22 14.24 -4.64
CA ASN A 156 -21.32 13.10 -4.55
C ASN A 156 -21.21 12.32 -5.86
N LEU A 157 -22.31 12.14 -6.61
CA LEU A 157 -22.26 11.49 -7.92
C LEU A 157 -21.37 12.26 -8.91
N ILE A 158 -21.48 13.59 -8.92
CA ILE A 158 -20.62 14.45 -9.74
C ILE A 158 -19.17 14.38 -9.24
N ALA A 159 -18.94 14.46 -7.93
CA ALA A 159 -17.60 14.36 -7.35
C ALA A 159 -16.91 13.05 -7.72
N VAL A 160 -17.60 11.91 -7.60
CA VAL A 160 -17.07 10.59 -7.96
C VAL A 160 -16.72 10.51 -9.44
N TYR A 161 -17.56 11.08 -10.32
CA TYR A 161 -17.27 11.15 -11.75
C TYR A 161 -15.99 11.95 -12.01
N LEU A 162 -15.87 13.15 -11.44
CA LEU A 162 -14.69 14.01 -11.61
C LEU A 162 -13.42 13.33 -11.08
N SER A 163 -13.49 12.69 -9.90
CA SER A 163 -12.35 11.99 -9.31
C SER A 163 -11.88 10.81 -10.18
N ARG A 164 -12.79 9.99 -10.70
CA ARG A 164 -12.43 8.86 -11.58
C ARG A 164 -11.75 9.31 -12.86
N GLU A 165 -12.20 10.42 -13.45
CA GLU A 165 -11.59 10.94 -14.66
C GLU A 165 -10.22 11.57 -14.38
N LEU A 166 -10.08 12.29 -13.25
CA LEU A 166 -8.78 12.79 -12.79
C LEU A 166 -7.78 11.66 -12.50
N ASP A 167 -8.24 10.53 -11.96
CA ASP A 167 -7.39 9.36 -11.72
C ASP A 167 -6.81 8.79 -13.02
N LYS A 168 -7.61 8.67 -14.08
CA LYS A 168 -7.12 8.23 -15.41
C LYS A 168 -6.07 9.19 -15.96
N ILE A 169 -6.34 10.49 -15.92
CA ILE A 169 -5.42 11.51 -16.43
C ILE A 169 -4.13 11.56 -15.59
N SER A 170 -4.25 11.31 -14.28
CA SER A 170 -3.09 11.19 -13.39
C SER A 170 -2.23 9.96 -13.74
N GLN A 171 -2.85 8.85 -14.15
CA GLN A 171 -2.12 7.69 -14.65
C GLN A 171 -1.41 8.00 -15.98
N GLU A 172 -2.08 8.64 -16.94
CA GLU A 172 -1.46 9.05 -18.21
C GLU A 172 -0.27 10.02 -18.01
N GLU A 173 -0.35 10.93 -17.03
CA GLU A 173 0.77 11.79 -16.65
C GLU A 173 1.93 10.97 -16.07
N LEU A 174 1.65 10.04 -15.15
CA LEU A 174 2.66 9.16 -14.55
C LEU A 174 3.36 8.29 -15.60
N GLU A 175 2.62 7.71 -16.54
CA GLU A 175 3.17 6.95 -17.67
C GLU A 175 4.04 7.82 -18.59
N SER A 176 3.59 9.04 -18.91
CA SER A 176 4.37 9.97 -19.73
C SER A 176 5.69 10.38 -19.04
N LYS A 177 5.66 10.53 -17.72
CA LYS A 177 6.85 10.80 -16.90
C LYS A 177 7.80 9.61 -16.87
N ALA A 178 7.28 8.40 -16.70
CA ALA A 178 8.07 7.16 -16.76
C ALA A 178 8.74 7.00 -18.14
N ASN A 179 8.02 7.25 -19.22
CA ASN A 179 8.57 7.22 -20.59
C ASN A 179 9.70 8.24 -20.79
N TYR A 180 9.57 9.44 -20.22
CA TYR A 180 10.62 10.46 -20.24
C TYR A 180 11.86 10.01 -19.46
N THR A 181 11.69 9.55 -18.22
CA THR A 181 12.80 9.03 -17.39
C THR A 181 13.47 7.81 -18.02
N TYR A 182 12.70 6.92 -18.64
CA TYR A 182 13.22 5.78 -19.39
C TYR A 182 14.12 6.25 -20.54
N THR A 183 13.71 7.27 -21.31
CA THR A 183 14.52 7.81 -22.41
C THR A 183 15.87 8.34 -21.91
N LEU A 184 15.89 9.05 -20.77
CA LEU A 184 17.14 9.52 -20.16
C LEU A 184 18.02 8.36 -19.65
N THR A 185 17.41 7.35 -19.03
CA THR A 185 18.12 6.15 -18.57
C THR A 185 18.69 5.37 -19.75
N HIS A 186 17.94 5.28 -20.84
CA HIS A 186 18.37 4.64 -22.08
C HIS A 186 19.59 5.33 -22.66
N VAL A 187 19.61 6.67 -22.71
CA VAL A 187 20.78 7.45 -23.11
C VAL A 187 21.98 7.16 -22.21
N ARG A 188 21.79 7.16 -20.88
CA ARG A 188 22.88 6.86 -19.93
C ARG A 188 23.46 5.46 -20.15
N ASN A 189 22.61 4.46 -20.33
CA ASN A 189 23.04 3.06 -20.48
C ASN A 189 23.73 2.79 -21.82
N HIS A 190 23.47 3.62 -22.84
CA HIS A 190 24.05 3.50 -24.18
C HIS A 190 24.92 4.71 -24.55
N ALA A 191 25.45 5.43 -23.55
CA ALA A 191 26.17 6.68 -23.75
C ALA A 191 27.38 6.50 -24.67
N GLU A 192 28.11 5.39 -24.53
CA GLU A 192 29.26 5.06 -25.37
C GLU A 192 28.86 4.85 -26.84
N SER A 193 27.78 4.09 -27.09
CA SER A 193 27.27 3.89 -28.46
C SER A 193 26.82 5.22 -29.07
N ILE A 194 26.08 6.05 -28.32
CA ILE A 194 25.63 7.36 -28.78
C ILE A 194 26.83 8.25 -29.13
N ALA A 195 27.87 8.27 -28.29
CA ALA A 195 29.09 9.04 -28.51
C ALA A 195 29.87 8.52 -29.74
N PHE A 196 29.96 7.21 -29.94
CA PHE A 196 30.57 6.63 -31.16
C PHE A 196 29.83 7.04 -32.43
N PHE A 197 28.50 7.08 -32.39
CA PHE A 197 27.67 7.48 -33.53
C PHE A 197 27.47 9.01 -33.65
N GLN A 198 27.95 9.82 -32.70
CA GLN A 198 27.70 11.26 -32.62
C GLN A 198 26.19 11.60 -32.71
N GLY A 199 25.39 10.80 -32.01
CA GLY A 199 23.92 10.78 -32.10
C GLY A 199 23.20 11.82 -31.25
N GLU A 200 23.90 12.73 -30.57
CA GLU A 200 23.37 13.58 -29.50
C GLU A 200 22.20 14.46 -29.96
N ASN A 201 22.28 15.02 -31.18
CA ASN A 201 21.21 15.84 -31.75
C ASN A 201 19.92 15.05 -32.01
N GLN A 202 20.04 13.77 -32.36
CA GLN A 202 18.88 12.91 -32.58
C GLN A 202 18.25 12.48 -31.26
N GLU A 203 19.08 12.13 -30.27
CA GLU A 203 18.62 11.83 -28.90
C GLU A 203 17.93 13.04 -28.27
N LEU A 204 18.47 14.26 -28.47
CA LEU A 204 17.85 15.49 -28.00
C LEU A 204 16.43 15.66 -28.54
N LYS A 205 16.21 15.43 -29.84
CA LYS A 205 14.86 15.51 -30.46
C LYS A 205 13.90 14.47 -29.87
N ILE A 206 14.38 13.25 -29.62
CA ILE A 206 13.56 12.19 -29.02
C ILE A 206 13.17 12.57 -27.59
N ILE A 207 14.13 13.03 -26.79
CA ILE A 207 13.90 13.50 -25.42
C ILE A 207 12.91 14.66 -25.40
N GLN A 208 13.10 15.67 -26.26
CA GLN A 208 12.20 16.83 -26.36
C GLN A 208 10.77 16.41 -26.72
N ARG A 209 10.59 15.47 -27.65
CA ARG A 209 9.26 14.96 -28.00
C ARG A 209 8.59 14.26 -26.81
N ARG A 210 9.33 13.46 -26.04
CA ARG A 210 8.81 12.80 -24.83
C ARG A 210 8.47 13.82 -23.74
N PHE A 211 9.31 14.84 -23.56
CA PHE A 211 9.07 15.93 -22.62
C PHE A 211 7.83 16.75 -22.99
N ASN A 212 7.63 17.08 -24.27
CA ASN A 212 6.45 17.81 -24.72
C ASN A 212 5.16 17.01 -24.50
N ASN A 213 5.19 15.68 -24.68
CA ASN A 213 4.06 14.81 -24.34
C ASN A 213 3.77 14.82 -22.84
N LEU A 214 4.80 14.75 -21.99
CA LEU A 214 4.65 14.89 -20.54
C LEU A 214 4.00 16.23 -20.18
N VAL A 215 4.49 17.34 -20.75
CA VAL A 215 3.91 18.68 -20.52
C VAL A 215 2.44 18.75 -20.92
N ARG A 216 2.06 18.18 -22.07
CA ARG A 216 0.65 18.15 -22.51
C ARG A 216 -0.25 17.36 -21.55
N ASN A 217 0.23 16.21 -21.06
CA ASN A 217 -0.52 15.40 -20.10
C ASN A 217 -0.61 16.12 -18.74
N SER A 218 0.47 16.78 -18.30
CA SER A 218 0.45 17.62 -17.10
C SER A 218 -0.51 18.80 -17.22
N LEU A 219 -0.59 19.47 -18.37
CA LEU A 219 -1.56 20.56 -18.59
C LEU A 219 -3.00 20.04 -18.53
N SER A 220 -3.26 18.89 -19.14
CA SER A 220 -4.58 18.26 -19.08
C SER A 220 -4.98 17.95 -17.63
N LYS A 221 -4.04 17.42 -16.83
CA LYS A 221 -4.24 17.20 -15.38
C LYS A 221 -4.57 18.51 -14.65
N ILE A 222 -3.82 19.58 -14.88
CA ILE A 222 -4.05 20.89 -14.26
C ILE A 222 -5.46 21.43 -14.59
N ASP A 223 -5.91 21.29 -15.84
CA ASP A 223 -7.26 21.73 -16.24
C ASP A 223 -8.36 20.96 -15.50
N TRP A 224 -8.18 19.65 -15.30
CA TRP A 224 -9.11 18.82 -14.55
C TRP A 224 -9.07 19.11 -13.04
N GLU A 225 -7.89 19.29 -12.46
CA GLU A 225 -7.72 19.71 -11.06
C GLU A 225 -8.42 21.05 -10.82
N ARG A 226 -8.27 22.03 -11.72
CA ARG A 226 -8.98 23.31 -11.65
C ARG A 226 -10.50 23.11 -11.62
N ASN A 227 -11.04 22.29 -12.53
CA ASN A 227 -12.47 22.06 -12.61
C ASN A 227 -13.01 21.34 -11.36
N GLN A 228 -12.27 20.35 -10.85
CA GLN A 228 -12.59 19.67 -9.59
C GLN A 228 -12.57 20.62 -8.40
N ASP A 229 -11.60 21.53 -8.34
CA ASP A 229 -11.52 22.56 -7.30
C ASP A 229 -12.69 23.54 -7.35
N ILE A 230 -13.05 24.01 -8.55
CA ILE A 230 -14.22 24.90 -8.74
C ILE A 230 -15.49 24.19 -8.28
N PHE A 231 -15.70 22.94 -8.69
CA PHE A 231 -16.86 22.16 -8.26
C PHE A 231 -16.89 21.95 -6.75
N SER A 232 -15.77 21.52 -6.16
CA SER A 232 -15.65 21.24 -4.73
C SER A 232 -15.89 22.48 -3.87
N ARG A 233 -15.37 23.64 -4.29
CA ARG A 233 -15.62 24.93 -3.62
C ARG A 233 -17.08 25.36 -3.79
N GLY A 234 -17.61 25.32 -5.01
CA GLY A 234 -19.01 25.66 -5.30
C GLY A 234 -19.99 24.80 -4.50
N TYR A 235 -19.74 23.49 -4.43
CA TYR A 235 -20.54 22.54 -3.65
C TYR A 235 -20.62 22.96 -2.18
N ARG A 236 -19.48 23.28 -1.55
CA ARG A 236 -19.41 23.77 -0.16
C ARG A 236 -20.08 25.12 0.04
N SER A 237 -19.94 26.04 -0.92
CA SER A 237 -20.57 27.37 -0.84
C SER A 237 -22.10 27.29 -0.79
N VAL A 238 -22.71 26.36 -1.53
CA VAL A 238 -24.16 26.12 -1.46
C VAL A 238 -24.58 25.62 -0.07
N ILE A 239 -23.83 24.69 0.52
CA ILE A 239 -24.10 24.20 1.88
C ILE A 239 -23.98 25.33 2.91
N GLN A 240 -23.05 26.26 2.72
CA GLN A 240 -22.86 27.38 3.64
C GLN A 240 -24.04 28.36 3.62
N ILE A 241 -24.62 28.64 2.44
CA ILE A 241 -25.76 29.56 2.31
C ILE A 241 -27.11 28.89 2.57
N PHE A 242 -27.20 27.57 2.36
CA PHE A 242 -28.44 26.78 2.49
C PHE A 242 -29.21 27.00 3.80
N PRO A 243 -28.58 26.97 4.99
CA PRO A 243 -29.30 27.20 6.24
C PRO A 243 -29.97 28.57 6.31
N PHE A 244 -29.36 29.63 5.77
CA PHE A 244 -29.95 30.96 5.78
C PHE A 244 -31.19 31.02 4.89
N VAL A 245 -31.14 30.41 3.71
CA VAL A 245 -32.28 30.36 2.79
C VAL A 245 -33.47 29.62 3.41
N VAL A 246 -33.22 28.53 4.13
CA VAL A 246 -34.26 27.68 4.70
C VAL A 246 -34.77 28.19 6.05
N PHE A 247 -33.87 28.57 6.96
CA PHE A 247 -34.21 28.85 8.35
C PHE A 247 -34.40 30.34 8.65
N ALA A 248 -33.82 31.28 7.88
CA ALA A 248 -34.04 32.71 8.14
C ALA A 248 -35.54 33.11 8.01
N PRO A 249 -36.31 32.64 7.01
CA PRO A 249 -37.74 32.94 6.95
C PRO A 249 -38.52 32.38 8.15
N ALA A 250 -38.18 31.18 8.63
CA ALA A 250 -38.82 30.57 9.80
C ALA A 250 -38.50 31.35 11.09
N TYR A 251 -37.27 31.82 11.24
CA TYR A 251 -36.88 32.70 12.34
C TYR A 251 -37.63 34.04 12.31
N ILE A 252 -37.72 34.68 11.14
CA ILE A 252 -38.45 35.96 10.98
C ILE A 252 -39.95 35.79 11.32
N ARG A 253 -40.54 34.62 11.03
CA ARG A 253 -41.92 34.28 11.43
C ARG A 253 -42.06 33.91 12.92
N GLY A 254 -40.96 33.79 13.66
CA GLY A 254 -40.96 33.39 15.08
C GLY A 254 -41.23 31.91 15.32
N GLU A 255 -41.09 31.05 14.30
CA GLU A 255 -41.31 29.60 14.42
C GLU A 255 -40.14 28.88 15.10
N ILE A 256 -38.95 29.47 15.05
CA ILE A 256 -37.71 28.94 15.61
C ILE A 256 -36.90 30.06 16.28
N ASP A 257 -36.06 29.69 17.24
CA ASP A 257 -35.11 30.59 17.89
C ASP A 257 -33.80 30.74 17.07
N PHE A 258 -33.03 31.79 17.33
CA PHE A 258 -31.77 32.01 16.61
C PHE A 258 -30.73 30.92 16.94
N GLY A 259 -30.77 30.36 18.16
CA GLY A 259 -29.98 29.20 18.53
C GLY A 259 -30.24 27.98 17.64
N GLN A 260 -31.49 27.70 17.26
CA GLN A 260 -31.86 26.66 16.29
C GLN A 260 -31.31 26.94 14.89
N VAL A 261 -31.37 28.19 14.41
CA VAL A 261 -30.78 28.56 13.12
C VAL A 261 -29.29 28.24 13.11
N ASN A 262 -28.57 28.63 14.18
CA ASN A 262 -27.16 28.37 14.31
C ASN A 262 -26.84 26.87 14.47
N GLN A 263 -27.66 26.13 15.22
CA GLN A 263 -27.53 24.67 15.34
C GLN A 263 -27.73 23.97 13.98
N ALA A 264 -28.68 24.44 13.17
CA ALA A 264 -28.89 23.93 11.81
C ALA A 264 -27.72 24.24 10.88
N ILE A 265 -27.06 25.39 10.99
CA ILE A 265 -25.83 25.73 10.26
C ILE A 265 -24.72 24.72 10.58
N ILE A 266 -24.50 24.44 11.86
CA ILE A 266 -23.50 23.46 12.31
C ILE A 266 -23.85 22.07 11.77
N ALA A 267 -25.11 21.64 11.89
CA ALA A 267 -25.54 20.33 11.43
C ALA A 267 -25.38 20.14 9.92
N CYS A 268 -25.75 21.13 9.11
CA CYS A 268 -25.56 21.09 7.66
C CYS A 268 -24.06 21.01 7.29
N SER A 269 -23.22 21.79 7.97
CA SER A 269 -21.78 21.83 7.73
C SER A 269 -21.10 20.50 8.11
N MET A 270 -21.43 19.94 9.27
CA MET A 270 -20.88 18.65 9.72
C MET A 270 -21.31 17.50 8.82
N PHE A 271 -22.59 17.45 8.42
CA PHE A 271 -23.08 16.45 7.48
C PHE A 271 -22.33 16.53 6.13
N ALA A 272 -22.19 17.73 5.58
CA ALA A 272 -21.49 17.95 4.33
C ALA A 272 -20.00 17.62 4.41
N ASN A 273 -19.31 18.03 5.48
CA ASN A 273 -17.90 17.69 5.69
C ASN A 273 -17.71 16.18 5.79
N GLY A 274 -18.56 15.50 6.55
CA GLY A 274 -18.59 14.04 6.62
C GLY A 274 -18.72 13.39 5.25
N SER A 275 -19.64 13.89 4.42
CA SER A 275 -19.82 13.41 3.05
C SER A 275 -18.59 13.63 2.17
N SER A 276 -17.94 14.80 2.27
CA SER A 276 -16.76 15.15 1.49
C SER A 276 -15.55 14.30 1.89
N GLU A 277 -15.36 14.03 3.18
CA GLU A 277 -14.27 13.17 3.65
C GLU A 277 -14.45 11.72 3.17
N LEU A 278 -15.68 11.20 3.20
CA LEU A 278 -15.97 9.87 2.66
C LEU A 278 -15.60 9.77 1.18
N ILE A 279 -15.96 10.74 0.34
CA ILE A 279 -15.59 10.72 -1.09
C ILE A 279 -14.08 10.62 -1.28
N LEU A 280 -13.31 11.41 -0.53
CA LEU A 280 -11.85 11.39 -0.60
C LEU A 280 -11.28 10.02 -0.20
N GLU A 281 -11.83 9.40 0.85
CA GLU A 281 -11.44 8.06 1.27
C GLU A 281 -11.82 6.99 0.22
N PHE A 282 -13.02 7.07 -0.38
CA PHE A 282 -13.44 6.17 -1.46
C PHE A 282 -12.55 6.28 -2.69
N GLY A 283 -12.05 7.48 -3.03
CA GLY A 283 -11.07 7.66 -4.11
C GLY A 283 -9.75 6.93 -3.85
N SER A 284 -9.38 6.70 -2.59
CA SER A 284 -8.15 5.98 -2.25
C SER A 284 -8.25 4.44 -2.40
N LEU A 285 -9.47 3.89 -2.49
CA LEU A 285 -9.71 2.44 -2.53
C LEU A 285 -9.12 1.76 -3.77
N GLY A 286 -9.03 2.47 -4.90
CA GLY A 286 -8.45 1.91 -6.13
C GLY A 286 -6.99 1.47 -5.91
N ARG A 287 -6.20 2.32 -5.23
CA ARG A 287 -4.82 1.98 -4.86
C ARG A 287 -4.76 0.84 -3.85
N PHE A 288 -5.64 0.85 -2.85
CA PHE A 288 -5.72 -0.22 -1.84
C PHE A 288 -6.00 -1.59 -2.46
N SER A 289 -7.00 -1.68 -3.36
CA SER A 289 -7.33 -2.93 -4.06
C SER A 289 -6.12 -3.48 -4.82
N SER A 290 -5.38 -2.60 -5.49
CA SER A 290 -4.20 -2.97 -6.28
C SER A 290 -3.06 -3.53 -5.41
N TYR A 291 -2.83 -2.98 -4.20
CA TYR A 291 -1.85 -3.54 -3.27
C TYR A 291 -2.28 -4.91 -2.74
N VAL A 292 -3.56 -5.08 -2.41
CA VAL A 292 -4.09 -6.36 -1.91
C VAL A 292 -3.98 -7.44 -2.98
N GLU A 293 -4.35 -7.14 -4.22
CA GLU A 293 -4.27 -8.07 -5.36
C GLU A 293 -2.82 -8.52 -5.58
N ARG A 294 -1.87 -7.58 -5.70
CA ARG A 294 -0.44 -7.91 -5.89
C ARG A 294 0.17 -8.68 -4.72
N LEU A 295 -0.22 -8.37 -3.48
CA LEU A 295 0.26 -9.13 -2.32
C LEU A 295 -0.38 -10.53 -2.30
N SER A 296 -1.64 -10.67 -2.68
CA SER A 296 -2.34 -11.95 -2.77
C SER A 296 -1.72 -12.85 -3.84
N GLU A 297 -1.42 -12.31 -5.03
CA GLU A 297 -0.68 -13.01 -6.08
C GLU A 297 0.68 -13.48 -5.58
N PHE A 298 1.44 -12.58 -4.94
CA PHE A 298 2.75 -12.91 -4.39
C PHE A 298 2.66 -14.00 -3.32
N SER A 299 1.71 -13.89 -2.39
CA SER A 299 1.50 -14.88 -1.34
C SER A 299 1.09 -16.24 -1.90
N SER A 300 0.21 -16.25 -2.91
CA SER A 300 -0.23 -17.47 -3.60
C SER A 300 0.93 -18.15 -4.33
N ALA A 301 1.78 -17.37 -5.00
CA ALA A 301 2.98 -17.88 -5.65
C ALA A 301 3.96 -18.51 -4.64
N LEU A 302 4.09 -17.93 -3.44
CA LEU A 302 4.89 -18.52 -2.36
C LEU A 302 4.28 -19.84 -1.85
N GLU A 303 2.95 -19.91 -1.68
CA GLU A 303 2.26 -21.13 -1.24
C GLU A 303 2.34 -22.27 -2.28
N GLU A 304 2.28 -21.95 -3.56
CA GLU A 304 2.47 -22.93 -4.64
C GLU A 304 3.87 -23.55 -4.62
N MET A 305 4.90 -22.80 -4.20
CA MET A 305 6.28 -23.30 -4.10
C MET A 305 6.50 -24.30 -2.96
N ASP A 306 5.63 -24.29 -1.95
CA ASP A 306 5.62 -25.29 -0.88
C ASP A 306 4.93 -26.58 -1.33
N ARG A 307 4.05 -26.53 -2.35
CA ARG A 307 3.39 -27.71 -2.90
C ARG A 307 4.28 -28.37 -3.94
N GLN A 308 4.92 -29.49 -3.60
CA GLN A 308 5.61 -30.29 -4.60
C GLN A 308 4.64 -30.74 -5.70
N PRO A 309 5.00 -30.61 -7.00
CA PRO A 309 4.17 -31.11 -8.08
C PRO A 309 3.98 -32.61 -7.92
N LYS A 310 2.73 -33.04 -7.72
CA LYS A 310 2.38 -34.44 -7.40
C LYS A 310 2.76 -35.45 -8.50
N ASP A 311 2.91 -34.98 -9.74
CA ASP A 311 3.12 -35.83 -10.92
C ASP A 311 4.42 -35.53 -11.70
N ALA A 312 5.26 -34.60 -11.24
CA ALA A 312 6.51 -34.30 -11.94
C ALA A 312 7.63 -35.22 -11.48
N SER A 313 8.39 -35.79 -12.43
CA SER A 313 9.57 -36.58 -12.11
C SER A 313 10.64 -35.69 -11.47
N THR A 314 11.09 -36.06 -10.28
CA THR A 314 12.21 -35.39 -9.60
C THR A 314 13.42 -36.31 -9.49
N ILE A 315 14.61 -35.75 -9.62
CA ILE A 315 15.88 -36.43 -9.35
C ILE A 315 15.88 -36.87 -7.88
N LYS A 316 15.98 -38.18 -7.64
CA LYS A 316 16.07 -38.72 -6.28
C LYS A 316 17.42 -38.36 -5.70
N THR A 317 17.44 -37.72 -4.52
CA THR A 317 18.69 -37.41 -3.81
C THR A 317 18.86 -38.38 -2.64
N LEU A 318 20.01 -39.04 -2.57
CA LEU A 318 20.40 -39.91 -1.46
C LEU A 318 21.66 -39.35 -0.79
N GLU A 319 21.64 -39.29 0.53
CA GLU A 319 22.80 -38.84 1.29
C GLU A 319 23.80 -39.98 1.49
N GLN A 320 24.98 -39.86 0.87
CA GLN A 320 26.08 -40.83 0.91
C GLN A 320 27.42 -40.10 0.84
N ASN A 321 28.49 -40.67 1.39
CA ASN A 321 29.80 -40.03 1.44
C ASN A 321 30.58 -40.04 0.09
N GLN A 322 29.86 -39.87 -1.02
CA GLN A 322 30.39 -39.87 -2.39
C GLN A 322 29.46 -39.07 -3.30
N ILE A 323 30.00 -38.36 -4.30
CA ILE A 323 29.20 -37.74 -5.36
C ILE A 323 29.05 -38.74 -6.50
N LYS A 324 27.82 -39.19 -6.77
CA LYS A 324 27.52 -40.12 -7.86
C LYS A 324 26.21 -39.77 -8.55
N PHE A 325 26.26 -39.68 -9.88
CA PHE A 325 25.11 -39.56 -10.77
C PHE A 325 24.80 -40.95 -11.34
N GLU A 326 23.55 -41.39 -11.22
CA GLU A 326 23.04 -42.65 -11.78
C GLU A 326 21.88 -42.33 -12.73
N ASP A 327 22.19 -42.38 -14.03
CA ASP A 327 21.26 -42.10 -15.13
C ASP A 327 20.47 -40.78 -14.97
N VAL A 328 21.18 -39.71 -14.60
CA VAL A 328 20.56 -38.42 -14.30
C VAL A 328 20.27 -37.65 -15.58
N THR A 329 19.00 -37.34 -15.80
CA THR A 329 18.55 -36.35 -16.79
C THR A 329 18.13 -35.10 -16.03
N LEU A 330 18.81 -33.98 -16.26
CA LEU A 330 18.56 -32.70 -15.58
C LEU A 330 17.82 -31.75 -16.52
N GLN A 331 16.72 -31.17 -16.03
CA GLN A 331 15.95 -30.16 -16.73
C GLN A 331 16.05 -28.79 -16.03
N THR A 332 15.63 -27.74 -16.71
CA THR A 332 15.33 -26.45 -16.08
C THR A 332 14.21 -26.60 -15.04
N PRO A 333 14.12 -25.71 -14.03
CA PRO A 333 13.11 -25.82 -12.96
C PRO A 333 11.65 -25.85 -13.45
N ASP A 334 11.39 -25.27 -14.62
CA ASP A 334 10.10 -25.23 -15.33
C ASP A 334 9.83 -26.49 -16.20
N TYR A 335 10.76 -27.46 -16.22
CA TYR A 335 10.73 -28.68 -17.05
C TYR A 335 10.77 -28.45 -18.57
N GLU A 336 10.92 -27.22 -19.06
CA GLU A 336 10.84 -26.90 -20.49
C GLU A 336 12.08 -27.34 -21.28
N LYS A 337 13.26 -27.32 -20.65
CA LYS A 337 14.52 -27.56 -21.33
C LYS A 337 15.38 -28.60 -20.64
N VAL A 338 15.74 -29.63 -21.37
CA VAL A 338 16.74 -30.61 -20.93
C VAL A 338 18.15 -30.01 -21.03
N ILE A 339 18.88 -30.05 -19.91
CA ILE A 339 20.24 -29.53 -19.78
C ILE A 339 21.28 -30.64 -20.02
N VAL A 340 21.07 -31.80 -19.41
CA VAL A 340 21.92 -33.00 -19.53
C VAL A 340 21.01 -34.23 -19.59
N GLN A 341 21.37 -35.24 -20.37
CA GLN A 341 20.65 -36.50 -20.52
C GLN A 341 21.53 -37.67 -20.07
N HIS A 342 20.94 -38.63 -19.36
CA HIS A 342 21.54 -39.93 -19.03
C HIS A 342 22.97 -39.84 -18.43
N LEU A 343 23.21 -38.85 -17.56
CA LEU A 343 24.51 -38.67 -16.94
C LEU A 343 24.77 -39.75 -15.89
N SER A 344 25.81 -40.55 -16.10
CA SER A 344 26.32 -41.51 -15.12
C SER A 344 27.80 -41.23 -14.86
N LEU A 345 28.14 -40.87 -13.62
CA LEU A 345 29.47 -40.48 -13.19
C LEU A 345 29.64 -40.73 -11.69
N SER A 346 30.79 -41.21 -11.25
CA SER A 346 31.17 -41.33 -9.84
C SER A 346 32.42 -40.51 -9.58
N ILE A 347 32.50 -39.84 -8.44
CA ILE A 347 33.67 -39.10 -7.96
C ILE A 347 34.00 -39.64 -6.58
N GLU A 348 35.16 -40.29 -6.43
CA GLU A 348 35.59 -40.82 -5.14
C GLU A 348 36.14 -39.72 -4.22
N PRO A 349 36.11 -39.90 -2.89
CA PRO A 349 36.72 -38.97 -1.96
C PRO A 349 38.20 -38.72 -2.27
N GLY A 350 38.58 -37.44 -2.38
CA GLY A 350 39.95 -37.02 -2.72
C GLY A 350 40.20 -36.79 -4.22
N GLU A 351 39.25 -37.14 -5.09
CA GLU A 351 39.36 -36.89 -6.52
C GLU A 351 38.94 -35.46 -6.91
N GLY A 352 39.62 -34.89 -7.89
CA GLY A 352 39.27 -33.60 -8.50
C GLY A 352 38.55 -33.80 -9.84
N LEU A 353 37.39 -33.17 -10.00
CA LEU A 353 36.65 -33.15 -11.26
C LEU A 353 36.68 -31.75 -11.90
N LEU A 354 37.11 -31.67 -13.16
CA LEU A 354 37.03 -30.45 -13.97
C LEU A 354 35.92 -30.56 -15.02
N ILE A 355 34.95 -29.65 -14.98
CA ILE A 355 33.86 -29.57 -15.96
C ILE A 355 34.13 -28.45 -16.97
N VAL A 356 34.40 -28.80 -18.23
CA VAL A 356 34.75 -27.85 -19.30
C VAL A 356 33.65 -27.78 -20.37
N GLY A 357 33.47 -26.62 -21.00
CA GLY A 357 32.60 -26.45 -22.16
C GLY A 357 32.22 -24.99 -22.42
N PRO A 358 31.55 -24.68 -23.55
CA PRO A 358 31.08 -23.32 -23.88
C PRO A 358 30.13 -22.72 -22.82
N SER A 359 30.05 -21.39 -22.74
CA SER A 359 29.08 -20.70 -21.87
C SER A 359 27.65 -21.10 -22.21
N GLY A 360 26.77 -21.18 -21.20
CA GLY A 360 25.35 -21.54 -21.38
C GLY A 360 25.05 -23.04 -21.58
N ARG A 361 26.05 -23.93 -21.61
CA ARG A 361 25.86 -25.39 -21.80
C ARG A 361 25.43 -26.17 -20.56
N GLY A 362 25.10 -25.52 -19.44
CA GLY A 362 24.54 -26.21 -18.27
C GLY A 362 25.51 -26.56 -17.13
N LYS A 363 26.79 -26.21 -17.22
CA LYS A 363 27.80 -26.49 -16.16
C LYS A 363 27.35 -26.01 -14.77
N SER A 364 26.90 -24.77 -14.68
CA SER A 364 26.38 -24.21 -13.42
C SER A 364 25.05 -24.82 -13.00
N SER A 365 24.26 -25.34 -13.93
CA SER A 365 23.02 -26.06 -13.61
C SER A 365 23.31 -27.42 -12.97
N LEU A 366 24.37 -28.12 -13.40
CA LEU A 366 24.82 -29.34 -12.75
C LEU A 366 25.22 -29.08 -11.29
N LEU A 367 25.99 -28.01 -11.04
CA LEU A 367 26.35 -27.61 -9.67
C LEU A 367 25.11 -27.26 -8.82
N ARG A 368 24.08 -26.65 -9.42
CA ARG A 368 22.79 -26.39 -8.74
C ARG A 368 22.05 -27.68 -8.40
N ALA A 369 22.14 -28.71 -9.24
CA ALA A 369 21.57 -30.03 -8.92
C ALA A 369 22.30 -30.67 -7.73
N ILE A 370 23.64 -30.62 -7.70
CA ILE A 370 24.42 -31.09 -6.54
C ILE A 370 24.04 -30.31 -5.27
N ALA A 371 23.89 -28.98 -5.35
CA ALA A 371 23.47 -28.13 -4.23
C ALA A 371 22.00 -28.34 -3.77
N GLY A 372 21.25 -29.24 -4.43
CA GLY A 372 19.83 -29.45 -4.18
C GLY A 372 18.96 -28.23 -4.51
N LEU A 373 19.45 -27.32 -5.36
CA LEU A 373 18.68 -26.17 -5.84
C LEU A 373 17.78 -26.54 -7.01
N TRP A 374 18.24 -27.46 -7.87
CA TRP A 374 17.49 -27.96 -9.03
C TRP A 374 17.28 -29.47 -8.89
N ASN A 375 16.03 -29.92 -9.00
CA ASN A 375 15.66 -31.33 -8.89
C ASN A 375 14.75 -31.81 -10.04
N ALA A 376 14.42 -30.94 -11.01
CA ALA A 376 13.60 -31.28 -12.15
C ALA A 376 14.32 -32.30 -13.06
N GLY A 377 13.69 -33.46 -13.28
CA GLY A 377 14.20 -34.51 -14.15
C GLY A 377 14.15 -35.91 -13.54
N THR A 378 15.01 -36.81 -14.01
CA THR A 378 14.99 -38.23 -13.64
C THR A 378 16.37 -38.73 -13.19
N GLY A 379 16.41 -39.92 -12.60
CA GLY A 379 17.64 -40.57 -12.14
C GLY A 379 17.87 -40.40 -10.63
N CYS A 380 19.07 -40.78 -10.18
CA CYS A 380 19.47 -40.71 -8.79
C CYS A 380 20.81 -39.96 -8.63
N LEU A 381 20.82 -38.97 -7.74
CA LEU A 381 22.02 -38.26 -7.30
C LEU A 381 22.35 -38.69 -5.87
N LYS A 382 23.53 -39.25 -5.68
CA LYS A 382 24.11 -39.54 -4.37
C LYS A 382 25.13 -38.44 -4.04
N ARG A 383 25.06 -37.86 -2.84
CA ARG A 383 26.01 -36.84 -2.37
C ARG A 383 26.07 -36.78 -0.84
N PRO A 384 27.13 -36.22 -0.24
CA PRO A 384 27.15 -35.93 1.20
C PRO A 384 26.05 -34.95 1.63
N PRO A 385 25.77 -34.83 2.94
CA PRO A 385 24.88 -33.79 3.49
C PRO A 385 25.31 -32.38 3.06
N LEU A 386 24.35 -31.48 2.82
CA LEU A 386 24.66 -30.11 2.34
C LEU A 386 25.52 -29.30 3.33
N GLU A 387 25.50 -29.66 4.60
CA GLU A 387 26.26 -29.00 5.66
C GLU A 387 27.78 -29.23 5.55
N GLU A 388 28.18 -30.24 4.79
CA GLU A 388 29.58 -30.58 4.48
C GLU A 388 30.03 -30.00 3.14
N PHE A 389 29.13 -29.36 2.38
CA PHE A 389 29.45 -28.72 1.11
C PHE A 389 29.73 -27.23 1.26
N LEU A 390 30.81 -26.77 0.62
CA LEU A 390 31.03 -25.36 0.34
C LEU A 390 30.92 -25.11 -1.16
N PHE A 391 29.90 -24.33 -1.57
CA PHE A 391 29.74 -23.90 -2.95
C PHE A 391 30.30 -22.49 -3.12
N LEU A 392 31.31 -22.34 -4.00
CA LEU A 392 31.85 -21.03 -4.37
C LEU A 392 31.21 -20.56 -5.69
N PRO A 393 30.29 -19.57 -5.65
CA PRO A 393 29.67 -19.04 -6.86
C PRO A 393 30.67 -18.23 -7.70
N ARG A 394 30.39 -18.11 -9.01
CA ARG A 394 31.20 -17.29 -9.94
C ARG A 394 31.30 -15.82 -9.50
N ARG A 395 30.25 -15.30 -8.86
CA ARG A 395 30.24 -14.01 -8.18
C ARG A 395 30.15 -14.29 -6.69
N PRO A 396 31.24 -14.11 -5.92
CA PRO A 396 31.22 -14.28 -4.48
C PRO A 396 30.09 -13.45 -3.85
N TYR A 397 29.37 -14.06 -2.91
CA TYR A 397 28.36 -13.35 -2.13
C TYR A 397 29.02 -12.75 -0.89
N ILE A 398 28.89 -11.43 -0.74
CA ILE A 398 29.34 -10.69 0.44
C ILE A 398 28.09 -10.28 1.21
N ILE A 399 27.99 -10.72 2.47
CA ILE A 399 26.89 -10.37 3.36
C ILE A 399 26.98 -8.90 3.75
N LEU A 400 25.83 -8.32 4.12
CA LEU A 400 25.76 -6.98 4.70
C LEU A 400 26.03 -7.04 6.21
N GLY A 401 27.25 -7.44 6.57
CA GLY A 401 27.70 -7.62 7.95
C GLY A 401 29.19 -7.32 8.12
N THR A 402 29.72 -7.66 9.28
CA THR A 402 31.14 -7.57 9.59
C THR A 402 31.95 -8.64 8.85
N LEU A 403 33.27 -8.44 8.74
CA LEU A 403 34.17 -9.45 8.18
C LEU A 403 34.08 -10.79 8.94
N ARG A 404 33.95 -10.74 10.27
CA ARG A 404 33.77 -11.92 11.11
C ARG A 404 32.51 -12.68 10.73
N GLU A 405 31.37 -12.00 10.60
CA GLU A 405 30.13 -12.62 10.16
C GLU A 405 30.26 -13.20 8.74
N GLN A 406 31.00 -12.55 7.83
CA GLN A 406 31.27 -13.06 6.48
C GLN A 406 32.08 -14.36 6.50
N LEU A 407 33.10 -14.47 7.36
CA LEU A 407 33.94 -15.66 7.49
C LEU A 407 33.20 -16.81 8.17
N LEU A 408 32.28 -16.50 9.09
CA LEU A 408 31.48 -17.50 9.80
C LEU A 408 30.20 -17.90 9.03
N TYR A 409 29.80 -17.15 8.00
CA TYR A 409 28.57 -17.43 7.25
C TYR A 409 28.62 -18.81 6.58
N PRO A 410 27.57 -19.65 6.67
CA PRO A 410 26.26 -19.40 7.30
C PRO A 410 26.15 -19.79 8.79
N LYS A 411 27.24 -20.28 9.40
CA LYS A 411 27.29 -20.78 10.79
C LYS A 411 27.76 -19.68 11.76
N THR A 412 26.96 -18.64 11.94
CA THR A 412 27.31 -17.46 12.77
C THR A 412 27.33 -17.71 14.29
N THR A 413 26.84 -18.86 14.77
CA THR A 413 26.81 -19.22 16.20
C THR A 413 28.08 -19.94 16.68
N ARG A 414 29.06 -20.17 15.80
CA ARG A 414 30.35 -20.74 16.21
C ARG A 414 31.15 -19.66 16.92
N GLU A 415 31.37 -19.82 18.23
CA GLU A 415 32.32 -18.98 18.96
C GLU A 415 33.74 -19.25 18.42
N MET A 416 34.39 -18.19 17.91
CA MET A 416 35.78 -18.21 17.44
C MET A 416 36.51 -17.00 18.01
N THR A 417 37.76 -17.20 18.41
CA THR A 417 38.62 -16.10 18.90
C THR A 417 39.11 -15.24 17.74
N ASP A 418 39.59 -14.02 17.98
CA ASP A 418 40.15 -13.17 16.90
C ASP A 418 41.47 -13.71 16.29
N GLY A 419 42.10 -14.70 16.93
CA GLY A 419 43.37 -15.27 16.48
C GLY A 419 43.25 -16.53 15.61
N GLU A 420 42.07 -17.15 15.57
CA GLU A 420 41.71 -18.24 14.64
C GLU A 420 41.12 -17.67 13.35
#